data_AF-A0A6H0ZLV0-F1
#
_entry.id   AF-A0A6H0ZLV0-F1
#
_cell.length_a   1.000
_cell.length_b   1.000
_cell.length_c   1.000
_cell.angle_alpha   90.00
_cell.angle_beta   90.00
_cell.angle_gamma   90.00
#
_symmetry.space_group_name_H-M   'P 1'
#
loop_
_entity.id
_entity.type
_entity.pdbx_description
1 polymer ?
#
loop_
_entity_poly.entity_id
_entity_poly.type
_entity_poly.pdbx_seq_one_letter_code
_entity_poly.pdbx_strand_id
1 'polypeptide(L)'
;MHLQDKLTIDGQRRTRDGYLTVNAKVARANNVQLYAGSEVGKPEMPVVRVFRPADEVFSSDTMQSFAHRPVTLGHPNQAVSANNWKDVAKGWSDGEVARDGEFVRVSMLLADAGTIREIEDGTRELSMGYECTLDWTAGVSPSGESYDAIQRGIRSNHIAVVPAARGGSELRIGDSANHKEPQMMTDAERQTMKDSVKGMPLDQAAALPLYDGVRGVVTSGMPAERYFAILDGADVGTPKVSDAEAKSMAAYDQMVADLNGSWHRDRY
;
A
#
# COMPACT_ATOMS: atom_id res chain seq x y z
N MET A 1 -47.84 7.90 8.18
CA MET A 1 -47.10 7.26 7.08
C MET A 1 -45.63 7.60 7.28
N HIS A 2 -44.85 6.67 7.84
CA HIS A 2 -43.41 6.85 8.05
C HIS A 2 -42.69 6.16 6.90
N LEU A 3 -42.20 6.94 5.94
CA LEU A 3 -41.29 6.45 4.91
C LEU A 3 -39.88 6.45 5.52
N GLN A 4 -39.51 5.31 6.12
CA GLN A 4 -38.10 5.01 6.41
C GLN A 4 -37.50 4.49 5.09
N ASP A 5 -37.09 5.42 4.23
CA ASP A 5 -36.29 5.06 3.06
C ASP A 5 -34.85 4.82 3.54
N LYS A 6 -34.54 3.55 3.83
CA LYS A 6 -33.16 3.12 4.08
C LYS A 6 -32.51 2.95 2.70
N LEU A 7 -32.05 4.05 2.13
CA LEU A 7 -31.28 4.03 0.89
C LEU A 7 -29.93 3.40 1.22
N THR A 8 -29.78 2.11 0.91
CA THR A 8 -28.47 1.44 0.97
C THR A 8 -27.65 1.98 -0.19
N ILE A 9 -26.94 3.09 0.05
CA ILE A 9 -26.05 3.75 -0.92
C ILE A 9 -24.81 2.88 -1.24
N ASP A 10 -24.59 1.79 -0.50
CA ASP A 10 -23.35 1.01 -0.54
C ASP A 10 -23.29 -0.05 -1.67
N GLY A 11 -24.20 -0.01 -2.64
CA GLY A 11 -24.25 -0.98 -3.73
C GLY A 11 -23.41 -0.60 -4.96
N GLN A 12 -22.64 -1.55 -5.49
CA GLN A 12 -22.13 -1.49 -6.85
C GLN A 12 -23.31 -1.39 -7.84
N ARG A 13 -23.29 -0.40 -8.73
CA ARG A 13 -24.33 -0.19 -9.74
C ARG A 13 -23.71 -0.06 -11.13
N ARG A 14 -24.25 -0.81 -12.09
CA ARG A 14 -23.94 -0.63 -13.51
C ARG A 14 -24.91 0.37 -14.14
N THR A 15 -24.36 1.36 -14.84
CA THR A 15 -25.14 2.32 -15.62
C THR A 15 -25.64 1.69 -16.92
N ARG A 16 -26.58 2.34 -17.61
CA ARG A 16 -27.07 1.90 -18.93
C ARG A 16 -25.96 1.86 -19.97
N ASP A 17 -24.97 2.74 -19.85
CA ASP A 17 -23.84 2.87 -20.76
C ASP A 17 -22.68 1.91 -20.42
N GLY A 18 -22.86 1.06 -19.39
CA GLY A 18 -21.91 0.02 -19.00
C GLY A 18 -20.91 0.44 -17.91
N TYR A 19 -20.86 1.72 -17.54
CA TYR A 19 -19.99 2.21 -16.45
C TYR A 19 -20.36 1.59 -15.10
N LEU A 20 -19.36 1.50 -14.21
CA LEU A 20 -19.54 0.99 -12.86
C LEU A 20 -19.44 2.13 -11.85
N THR A 21 -20.49 2.37 -11.09
CA THR A 21 -20.50 3.33 -9.98
C THR A 21 -20.46 2.58 -8.66
N VAL A 22 -19.54 2.96 -7.76
CA VAL A 22 -19.30 2.24 -6.50
C VAL A 22 -19.01 3.21 -5.36
N ASN A 23 -19.34 2.78 -4.15
CA ASN A 23 -18.87 3.37 -2.91
C ASN A 23 -17.85 2.41 -2.31
N ALA A 24 -16.62 2.89 -2.05
CA ALA A 24 -15.55 2.02 -1.59
C ALA A 24 -14.67 2.69 -0.54
N LYS A 25 -14.18 1.88 0.39
CA LYS A 25 -13.12 2.26 1.33
C LYS A 25 -11.80 2.31 0.56
N VAL A 26 -11.09 3.43 0.66
CA VAL A 26 -9.86 3.69 -0.13
C VAL A 26 -8.64 3.95 0.74
N ALA A 27 -8.81 4.29 2.02
CA ALA A 27 -7.71 4.41 2.97
C ALA A 27 -8.15 3.96 4.35
N ARG A 28 -7.18 3.55 5.16
CA ARG A 28 -7.35 3.11 6.55
C ARG A 28 -6.44 3.92 7.46
N ALA A 29 -6.97 4.33 8.60
CA ALA A 29 -6.24 4.99 9.68
C ALA A 29 -5.74 3.97 10.71
N ASN A 30 -4.81 4.43 11.56
CA ASN A 30 -4.23 3.67 12.66
C ASN A 30 -3.65 2.31 12.24
N ASN A 31 -3.11 2.23 11.03
CA ASN A 31 -2.49 1.01 10.52
C ASN A 31 -1.02 1.25 10.17
N VAL A 32 -0.23 0.19 10.25
CA VAL A 32 1.14 0.14 9.78
C VAL A 32 1.15 -0.46 8.37
N GLN A 33 1.83 0.19 7.44
CA GLN A 33 1.92 -0.22 6.05
C GLN A 33 3.38 -0.52 5.69
N LEU A 34 3.61 -1.55 4.88
CA LEU A 34 4.93 -1.98 4.48
C LEU A 34 5.34 -1.35 3.13
N TYR A 35 6.56 -0.84 3.09
CA TYR A 35 7.20 -0.27 1.91
C TYR A 35 8.54 -0.95 1.68
N ALA A 36 8.95 -1.07 0.43
CA ALA A 36 10.35 -1.35 0.15
C ALA A 36 11.19 -0.13 0.56
N GLY A 37 12.36 -0.34 1.16
CA GLY A 37 13.21 0.79 1.54
C GLY A 37 13.59 1.67 0.35
N SER A 38 13.75 1.10 -0.84
CA SER A 38 13.98 1.84 -2.08
C SER A 38 12.85 2.82 -2.44
N GLU A 39 11.59 2.52 -2.10
CA GLU A 39 10.45 3.43 -2.34
C GLU A 39 10.52 4.70 -1.48
N VAL A 40 11.17 4.60 -0.32
CA VAL A 40 11.17 5.65 0.72
C VAL A 40 12.55 6.26 0.95
N GLY A 41 13.50 6.02 0.03
CA GLY A 41 14.86 6.57 0.11
C GLY A 41 15.73 5.94 1.20
N LYS A 42 15.41 4.71 1.60
CA LYS A 42 16.15 3.88 2.56
C LYS A 42 16.52 2.52 1.96
N PRO A 43 17.26 2.45 0.83
CA PRO A 43 17.58 1.18 0.16
C PRO A 43 18.32 0.17 1.06
N GLU A 44 18.97 0.64 2.13
CA GLU A 44 19.61 -0.18 3.16
C GLU A 44 18.61 -0.95 4.03
N MET A 45 17.33 -0.53 4.05
CA MET A 45 16.25 -1.21 4.75
C MET A 45 15.49 -2.10 3.77
N PRO A 46 15.44 -3.43 3.95
CA PRO A 46 14.68 -4.31 3.05
C PRO A 46 13.18 -3.98 3.08
N VAL A 47 12.66 -3.59 4.24
CA VAL A 47 11.27 -3.21 4.47
C VAL A 47 11.25 -2.04 5.45
N VAL A 48 10.38 -1.07 5.21
CA VAL A 48 10.08 0.04 6.12
C VAL A 48 8.62 -0.05 6.54
N ARG A 49 8.39 -0.04 7.85
CA ARG A 49 7.05 -0.03 8.45
C ARG A 49 6.64 1.41 8.69
N VAL A 50 5.63 1.87 7.95
CA VAL A 50 5.16 3.25 8.00
C VAL A 50 3.80 3.30 8.68
N PHE A 51 3.73 3.97 9.82
CA PHE A 51 2.49 4.19 10.56
C PHE A 51 1.69 5.35 10.01
N ARG A 52 0.37 5.18 9.95
CA ARG A 52 -0.58 6.18 9.44
C ARG A 52 -1.55 6.58 10.54
N PRO A 53 -1.26 7.63 11.30
CA PRO A 53 -2.07 8.01 12.44
C PRO A 53 -3.40 8.63 11.95
N ALA A 54 -4.45 8.46 12.75
CA ALA A 54 -5.79 8.94 12.39
C ALA A 54 -5.89 10.45 12.20
N ASP A 55 -5.11 11.24 12.94
CA ASP A 55 -5.06 12.69 12.80
C ASP A 55 -4.54 13.13 11.42
N GLU A 56 -3.58 12.40 10.84
CA GLU A 56 -3.06 12.65 9.49
C GLU A 56 -4.03 12.17 8.40
N VAL A 57 -4.55 10.94 8.54
CA VAL A 57 -5.45 10.33 7.55
C VAL A 57 -6.77 11.08 7.48
N PHE A 58 -7.30 11.55 8.62
CA PHE A 58 -8.56 12.29 8.69
C PHE A 58 -8.37 13.80 8.80
N SER A 59 -7.16 14.33 8.62
CA SER A 59 -6.98 15.78 8.53
C SER A 59 -7.83 16.35 7.39
N SER A 60 -8.30 17.58 7.54
CA SER A 60 -9.14 18.25 6.55
C SER A 60 -8.50 18.24 5.16
N ASP A 61 -7.21 18.55 5.07
CA ASP A 61 -6.49 18.60 3.81
C ASP A 61 -6.34 17.21 3.17
N THR A 62 -6.04 16.19 3.98
CA THR A 62 -5.95 14.81 3.48
C THR A 62 -7.31 14.36 2.95
N MET A 63 -8.38 14.55 3.70
CA MET A 63 -9.74 14.18 3.31
C MET A 63 -10.16 14.88 2.00
N GLN A 64 -9.93 16.19 1.90
CA GLN A 64 -10.22 16.95 0.68
C GLN A 64 -9.42 16.45 -0.52
N SER A 65 -8.19 15.97 -0.31
CA SER A 65 -7.34 15.50 -1.41
C SER A 65 -7.86 14.23 -2.11
N PHE A 66 -8.74 13.44 -1.48
CA PHE A 66 -9.33 12.23 -2.09
C PHE A 66 -10.41 12.52 -3.14
N ALA A 67 -10.91 13.75 -3.20
CA ALA A 67 -11.92 14.15 -4.18
C ALA A 67 -11.33 14.26 -5.59
N HIS A 68 -12.10 13.85 -6.60
CA HIS A 68 -11.75 14.03 -8.02
C HIS A 68 -10.40 13.40 -8.41
N ARG A 69 -10.07 12.24 -7.84
CA ARG A 69 -8.83 11.51 -8.15
C ARG A 69 -9.07 10.52 -9.28
N PRO A 70 -8.14 10.40 -10.25
CA PRO A 70 -8.20 9.34 -11.25
C PRO A 70 -8.16 7.96 -10.58
N VAL A 71 -8.96 7.05 -11.11
CA VAL A 71 -8.85 5.61 -10.83
C VAL A 71 -8.02 4.96 -11.92
N THR A 72 -7.05 4.12 -11.56
CA THR A 72 -6.15 3.41 -12.48
C THR A 72 -6.26 1.90 -12.29
N LEU A 73 -5.84 1.13 -13.29
CA LEU A 73 -5.59 -0.31 -13.13
C LEU A 73 -4.11 -0.50 -12.81
N GLY A 74 -3.81 -0.97 -11.60
CA GLY A 74 -2.46 -0.98 -11.04
C GLY A 74 -1.92 0.43 -10.73
N HIS A 75 -0.73 0.47 -10.13
CA HIS A 75 0.00 1.72 -9.92
C HIS A 75 0.75 2.12 -11.19
N PRO A 76 0.57 3.34 -11.71
CA PRO A 76 1.41 3.87 -12.79
C PRO A 76 2.84 4.11 -12.30
N ASN A 77 3.81 4.07 -13.23
CA ASN A 77 5.24 4.32 -12.91
C ASN A 77 5.56 5.76 -12.50
N GLN A 78 4.61 6.69 -12.66
CA GLN A 78 4.74 8.11 -12.32
C GLN A 78 3.42 8.60 -11.73
N ALA A 79 3.47 9.67 -10.94
CA ALA A 79 2.27 10.34 -10.48
C ALA A 79 1.35 10.69 -11.66
N VAL A 80 0.04 10.52 -11.47
CA VAL A 80 -0.93 10.89 -12.49
C VAL A 80 -1.04 12.41 -12.52
N SER A 81 -0.94 12.96 -13.72
CA SER A 81 -0.99 14.39 -14.02
C SER A 81 -1.78 14.60 -15.31
N ALA A 82 -2.08 15.86 -15.65
CA ALA A 82 -2.76 16.19 -16.90
C ALA A 82 -2.02 15.66 -18.15
N ASN A 83 -0.70 15.43 -18.06
CA ASN A 83 0.11 14.97 -19.19
C ASN A 83 -0.04 13.48 -19.48
N ASN A 84 -0.35 12.64 -18.48
CA ASN A 84 -0.45 11.18 -18.63
C ASN A 84 -1.85 10.63 -18.30
N TRP A 85 -2.78 11.48 -17.81
CA TRP A 85 -4.10 11.07 -17.35
C TRP A 85 -4.85 10.23 -18.38
N LYS A 86 -4.82 10.65 -19.65
CA LYS A 86 -5.52 9.96 -20.73
C LYS A 86 -5.11 8.49 -20.89
N ASP A 87 -3.85 8.18 -20.61
CA ASP A 87 -3.29 6.86 -20.86
C ASP A 87 -3.62 5.90 -19.71
N VAL A 88 -3.63 6.42 -18.48
CA VAL A 88 -3.69 5.59 -17.26
C VAL A 88 -5.05 5.62 -16.58
N ALA A 89 -5.86 6.66 -16.76
CA ALA A 89 -7.16 6.77 -16.11
C ALA A 89 -8.16 5.76 -16.68
N LYS A 90 -8.89 5.12 -15.78
CA LYS A 90 -9.95 4.12 -16.01
C LYS A 90 -11.28 4.56 -15.40
N GLY A 91 -11.27 5.68 -14.68
CA GLY A 91 -12.37 6.24 -13.91
C GLY A 91 -11.92 7.41 -13.06
N TRP A 92 -12.78 7.88 -12.16
CA TRP A 92 -12.45 8.90 -11.17
C TRP A 92 -13.33 8.80 -9.92
N SER A 93 -12.81 9.24 -8.77
CA SER A 93 -13.61 9.51 -7.57
C SER A 93 -14.41 10.80 -7.72
N ASP A 94 -15.58 10.84 -7.12
CA ASP A 94 -16.40 12.05 -7.04
C ASP A 94 -15.88 12.99 -5.93
N GLY A 95 -16.60 14.09 -5.69
CA GLY A 95 -16.33 15.03 -4.61
C GLY A 95 -16.78 14.54 -3.22
N GLU A 96 -17.60 13.48 -3.16
CA GLU A 96 -18.06 12.91 -1.90
C GLU A 96 -16.95 12.06 -1.27
N VAL A 97 -16.33 12.63 -0.22
CA VAL A 97 -15.37 11.95 0.64
C VAL A 97 -15.93 11.92 2.06
N ALA A 98 -16.04 10.74 2.64
CA ALA A 98 -16.58 10.55 3.98
C ALA A 98 -15.65 9.71 4.84
N ARG A 99 -15.66 9.97 6.15
CA ARG A 99 -15.10 9.04 7.13
C ARG A 99 -16.12 7.94 7.42
N ASP A 100 -15.67 6.69 7.38
CA ASP A 100 -16.42 5.49 7.73
C ASP A 100 -15.63 4.68 8.76
N GLY A 101 -15.84 4.97 10.04
CA GLY A 101 -15.06 4.39 11.14
C GLY A 101 -13.57 4.72 11.03
N GLU A 102 -12.73 3.68 10.86
CA GLU A 102 -11.29 3.79 10.65
C GLU A 102 -10.92 3.98 9.16
N PHE A 103 -11.90 4.13 8.27
CA PHE A 103 -11.70 4.21 6.83
C PHE A 103 -12.08 5.57 6.26
N VAL A 104 -11.45 5.90 5.13
CA VAL A 104 -11.93 6.92 4.20
C VAL A 104 -12.73 6.20 3.10
N ARG A 105 -13.97 6.63 2.89
CA ARG A 105 -14.87 6.14 1.85
C ARG A 105 -15.04 7.21 0.77
N VAL A 106 -15.04 6.81 -0.49
CA VAL A 106 -15.34 7.68 -1.63
C VAL A 106 -16.35 7.02 -2.57
N SER A 107 -17.15 7.87 -3.21
CA SER A 107 -17.93 7.52 -4.40
C SER A 107 -17.01 7.57 -5.63
N MET A 108 -17.08 6.61 -6.55
CA MET A 108 -16.30 6.65 -7.79
C MET A 108 -17.04 6.01 -8.97
N LEU A 109 -16.66 6.44 -10.18
CA LEU A 109 -17.12 5.88 -11.45
C LEU A 109 -15.93 5.28 -12.21
N LEU A 110 -16.07 4.03 -12.65
CA LEU A 110 -15.17 3.35 -13.56
C LEU A 110 -15.83 3.35 -14.95
N ALA A 111 -15.10 3.83 -15.94
CA ALA A 111 -15.59 3.96 -17.31
C ALA A 111 -14.95 2.95 -18.27
N ASP A 112 -13.76 2.42 -17.93
CA ASP A 112 -13.03 1.50 -18.79
C ASP A 112 -13.56 0.06 -18.67
N ALA A 113 -14.08 -0.48 -19.78
CA ALA A 113 -14.67 -1.82 -19.83
C ALA A 113 -13.66 -2.95 -19.52
N GLY A 114 -12.36 -2.74 -19.78
CA GLY A 114 -11.33 -3.71 -19.42
C GLY A 114 -11.14 -3.81 -17.93
N THR A 115 -10.91 -2.68 -17.28
CA THR A 115 -10.77 -2.55 -15.82
C THR A 115 -11.99 -3.06 -15.08
N ILE A 116 -13.19 -2.77 -15.58
CA ILE A 116 -14.42 -3.30 -15.00
C ILE A 116 -14.46 -4.83 -15.02
N ARG A 117 -14.02 -5.46 -16.12
CA ARG A 117 -13.92 -6.93 -16.20
C ARG A 117 -12.90 -7.48 -15.21
N GLU A 118 -11.73 -6.86 -15.10
CA GLU A 118 -10.70 -7.26 -14.11
C GLU A 118 -11.24 -7.22 -12.67
N ILE A 119 -12.06 -6.21 -12.33
CA ILE A 119 -12.73 -6.10 -11.02
C ILE A 119 -13.73 -7.25 -10.82
N GLU A 120 -14.54 -7.54 -11.84
CA GLU A 120 -15.51 -8.64 -11.82
C GLU A 120 -14.84 -10.02 -11.74
N ASP A 121 -13.65 -10.14 -12.32
CA ASP A 121 -12.82 -11.35 -12.31
C ASP A 121 -11.99 -11.49 -11.02
N GLY A 122 -11.94 -10.46 -10.17
CA GLY A 122 -11.45 -10.54 -8.79
C GLY A 122 -10.39 -9.50 -8.38
N THR A 123 -9.82 -8.74 -9.31
CA THR A 123 -8.85 -7.66 -9.04
C THR A 123 -9.58 -6.42 -8.55
N ARG A 124 -9.91 -6.37 -7.27
CA ARG A 124 -10.85 -5.39 -6.71
C ARG A 124 -10.39 -4.66 -5.46
N GLU A 125 -9.17 -4.89 -5.00
CA GLU A 125 -8.62 -4.13 -3.87
C GLU A 125 -8.13 -2.75 -4.33
N LEU A 126 -8.06 -1.79 -3.41
CA LEU A 126 -7.78 -0.40 -3.70
C LEU A 126 -6.55 0.07 -2.92
N SER A 127 -5.57 0.58 -3.65
CA SER A 127 -4.35 1.16 -3.10
C SER A 127 -4.21 2.61 -3.54
N MET A 128 -3.80 3.48 -2.62
CA MET A 128 -3.68 4.91 -2.91
C MET A 128 -2.27 5.25 -3.36
N GLY A 129 -2.16 5.99 -4.45
CA GLY A 129 -0.98 6.79 -4.75
C GLY A 129 -1.10 8.18 -4.14
N TYR A 130 -0.04 8.67 -3.53
CA TYR A 130 -0.03 9.97 -2.84
C TYR A 130 1.37 10.57 -2.78
N GLU A 131 1.38 11.87 -2.52
CA GLU A 131 2.54 12.60 -2.00
C GLU A 131 2.42 12.67 -0.47
N CYS A 132 3.54 12.52 0.22
CA CYS A 132 3.62 12.65 1.68
C CYS A 132 5.08 12.87 2.10
N THR A 133 5.28 13.26 3.35
CA THR A 133 6.58 13.25 4.02
C THR A 133 6.63 12.14 5.06
N LEU A 134 7.80 11.56 5.27
CA LEU A 134 8.03 10.58 6.33
C LEU A 134 8.79 11.23 7.49
N ASP A 135 8.18 11.18 8.66
CA ASP A 135 8.82 11.47 9.94
C ASP A 135 9.45 10.17 10.46
N TRP A 136 10.78 10.11 10.51
CA TRP A 136 11.55 8.90 10.88
C TRP A 136 11.60 8.63 12.40
N THR A 137 10.61 9.13 13.14
CA THR A 137 10.43 8.78 14.55
C THR A 137 9.82 7.38 14.64
N ALA A 138 10.62 6.41 15.09
CA ALA A 138 10.16 5.05 15.34
C ALA A 138 9.27 4.97 16.60
N GLY A 139 8.36 3.99 16.64
CA GLY A 139 7.45 3.83 17.77
C GLY A 139 6.60 2.56 17.70
N VAL A 140 5.53 2.55 18.49
CA VAL A 140 4.54 1.47 18.53
C VAL A 140 3.16 2.08 18.32
N SER A 141 2.40 1.51 17.38
CA SER A 141 1.05 1.95 17.05
C SER A 141 0.06 1.61 18.17
N PRO A 142 -1.15 2.19 18.18
CA PRO A 142 -2.18 1.84 19.16
C PRO A 142 -2.59 0.35 19.16
N SER A 143 -2.40 -0.36 18.03
CA SER A 143 -2.62 -1.82 17.93
C SER A 143 -1.47 -2.67 18.47
N GLY A 144 -0.35 -2.04 18.88
CA GLY A 144 0.84 -2.74 19.39
C GLY A 144 1.88 -3.07 18.31
N GLU A 145 1.66 -2.67 17.05
CA GLU A 145 2.62 -2.92 15.97
C GLU A 145 3.73 -1.86 15.97
N SER A 146 4.99 -2.30 15.98
CA SER A 146 6.14 -1.39 15.85
C SER A 146 6.22 -0.79 14.44
N TYR A 147 6.63 0.47 14.35
CA TYR A 147 6.86 1.19 13.09
C TYR A 147 8.19 1.94 13.11
N ASP A 148 8.71 2.22 11.91
CA ASP A 148 10.00 2.89 11.69
C ASP A 148 9.82 4.37 11.33
N ALA A 149 8.69 4.72 10.73
CA ALA A 149 8.36 6.10 10.35
C ALA A 149 6.85 6.37 10.45
N ILE A 150 6.50 7.64 10.53
CA ILE A 150 5.12 8.14 10.53
C ILE A 150 4.87 8.87 9.21
N GLN A 151 3.77 8.53 8.54
CA GLN A 151 3.34 9.23 7.34
C GLN A 151 2.67 10.56 7.70
N ARG A 152 3.16 11.66 7.13
CA ARG A 152 2.71 13.03 7.40
C ARG A 152 2.33 13.76 6.11
N GLY A 153 1.38 14.69 6.19
CA GLY A 153 1.05 15.60 5.09
C GLY A 153 0.53 14.87 3.85
N ILE A 154 -0.35 13.88 4.04
CA ILE A 154 -0.84 13.00 2.97
C ILE A 154 -1.66 13.82 1.95
N ARG A 155 -1.31 13.69 0.67
CA ARG A 155 -2.05 14.28 -0.46
C ARG A 155 -2.28 13.24 -1.54
N SER A 156 -3.54 12.84 -1.74
CA SER A 156 -3.90 11.82 -2.72
C SER A 156 -3.65 12.29 -4.16
N ASN A 157 -3.10 11.38 -4.96
CA ASN A 157 -2.86 11.56 -6.39
C ASN A 157 -3.77 10.67 -7.24
N HIS A 158 -3.87 9.37 -6.95
CA HIS A 158 -4.71 8.41 -7.69
C HIS A 158 -5.18 7.24 -6.81
N ILE A 159 -6.21 6.55 -7.27
CA ILE A 159 -6.74 5.31 -6.67
C ILE A 159 -6.41 4.16 -7.63
N ALA A 160 -5.56 3.22 -7.22
CA ALA A 160 -5.19 2.08 -8.03
C ALA A 160 -6.03 0.85 -7.66
N VAL A 161 -6.67 0.24 -8.67
CA VAL A 161 -7.26 -1.09 -8.57
C VAL A 161 -6.14 -2.12 -8.64
N VAL A 162 -5.97 -2.89 -7.59
CA VAL A 162 -4.83 -3.81 -7.40
C VAL A 162 -5.31 -5.19 -6.92
N PRO A 163 -4.49 -6.24 -7.11
CA PRO A 163 -4.78 -7.55 -6.53
C PRO A 163 -4.78 -7.54 -5.00
N ALA A 164 -3.91 -6.73 -4.39
CA ALA A 164 -3.82 -6.58 -2.94
C ALA A 164 -3.52 -5.14 -2.52
N ALA A 165 -4.36 -4.58 -1.66
CA ALA A 165 -4.22 -3.25 -1.10
C ALA A 165 -3.18 -3.21 0.02
N ARG A 166 -2.32 -2.19 -0.01
CA ARG A 166 -1.35 -1.93 1.06
C ARG A 166 -2.03 -1.64 2.41
N GLY A 167 -3.22 -1.05 2.39
CA GLY A 167 -4.00 -0.72 3.59
C GLY A 167 -4.90 -1.85 4.11
N GLY A 168 -4.81 -3.05 3.54
CA GLY A 168 -5.58 -4.23 3.93
C GLY A 168 -6.78 -4.51 3.02
N SER A 169 -7.24 -5.77 3.04
CA SER A 169 -8.22 -6.31 2.09
C SER A 169 -9.61 -5.68 2.17
N GLU A 170 -9.92 -4.96 3.25
CA GLU A 170 -11.15 -4.18 3.41
C GLU A 170 -11.21 -2.97 2.47
N LEU A 171 -10.07 -2.52 1.94
CA LEU A 171 -10.00 -1.49 0.91
C LEU A 171 -10.29 -2.13 -0.44
N ARG A 172 -11.58 -2.26 -0.79
CA ARG A 172 -11.99 -2.94 -2.02
C ARG A 172 -13.33 -2.47 -2.58
N ILE A 173 -13.56 -2.81 -3.83
CA ILE A 173 -14.83 -2.64 -4.54
C ILE A 173 -15.71 -3.88 -4.28
N GLY A 174 -16.88 -3.63 -3.69
CA GLY A 174 -17.95 -4.61 -3.49
C GLY A 174 -17.76 -5.56 -2.30
N ASP A 175 -18.86 -5.87 -1.62
CA ASP A 175 -18.89 -6.71 -0.41
C ASP A 175 -19.00 -8.22 -0.70
N SER A 176 -19.41 -8.59 -1.92
CA SER A 176 -19.66 -9.99 -2.26
C SER A 176 -18.35 -10.75 -2.43
N ALA A 177 -18.02 -11.61 -1.47
CA ALA A 177 -16.93 -12.58 -1.54
C ALA A 177 -17.15 -13.65 -2.62
N ASN A 178 -17.31 -13.27 -3.89
CA ASN A 178 -17.25 -14.20 -5.01
C ASN A 178 -15.85 -14.19 -5.59
N HIS A 179 -14.89 -14.67 -4.80
CA HIS A 179 -13.58 -15.01 -5.34
C HIS A 179 -13.76 -16.34 -6.10
N LYS A 180 -13.81 -16.30 -7.44
CA LYS A 180 -13.66 -17.51 -8.25
C LYS A 180 -12.17 -17.80 -8.40
N GLU A 181 -11.47 -18.05 -7.31
CA GLU A 181 -10.23 -18.80 -7.43
C GLU A 181 -10.60 -20.25 -7.74
N PRO A 182 -9.98 -20.91 -8.74
CA PRO A 182 -10.02 -22.36 -8.81
C PRO A 182 -9.38 -22.90 -7.53
N GLN A 183 -10.21 -23.26 -6.54
CA GLN A 183 -9.74 -23.69 -5.22
C GLN A 183 -9.05 -25.05 -5.35
N MET A 184 -7.72 -25.03 -5.43
CA MET A 184 -6.89 -26.23 -5.27
C MET A 184 -6.68 -26.57 -3.77
N MET A 185 -7.02 -25.66 -2.86
CA MET A 185 -6.91 -25.82 -1.40
C MET A 185 -8.12 -25.18 -0.69
N THR A 186 -8.49 -25.76 0.45
CA THR A 186 -9.51 -25.21 1.36
C THR A 186 -8.97 -24.01 2.15
N ASP A 187 -9.85 -23.15 2.67
CA ASP A 187 -9.46 -22.00 3.51
C ASP A 187 -8.65 -22.42 4.74
N ALA A 188 -8.95 -23.59 5.31
CA ALA A 188 -8.25 -24.15 6.47
C ALA A 188 -6.82 -24.58 6.12
N GLU A 189 -6.62 -25.21 4.96
CA GLU A 189 -5.28 -25.58 4.48
C GLU A 189 -4.45 -24.34 4.19
N ARG A 190 -5.06 -23.33 3.55
CA ARG A 190 -4.39 -22.05 3.29
C ARG A 190 -3.98 -21.35 4.58
N GLN A 191 -4.87 -21.32 5.59
CA GLN A 191 -4.56 -20.74 6.89
C GLN A 191 -3.42 -21.47 7.59
N THR A 192 -3.43 -22.80 7.57
CA THR A 192 -2.36 -23.63 8.14
C THR A 192 -1.01 -23.35 7.47
N MET A 193 -0.99 -23.21 6.14
CA MET A 193 0.23 -22.85 5.41
C MET A 193 0.72 -21.45 5.79
N LYS A 194 -0.16 -20.47 5.92
CA LYS A 194 0.20 -19.11 6.40
C LYS A 194 0.76 -19.13 7.81
N ASP A 195 0.17 -19.91 8.71
CA ASP A 195 0.68 -20.04 10.07
C ASP A 195 2.09 -20.64 10.11
N SER A 196 2.45 -21.48 9.14
CA SER A 196 3.82 -22.01 9.01
C SER A 196 4.88 -20.97 8.60
N VAL A 197 4.46 -19.82 8.06
CA VAL A 197 5.36 -18.73 7.63
C VAL A 197 5.82 -17.88 8.82
N LYS A 198 5.06 -17.85 9.91
CA LYS A 198 5.35 -17.02 11.09
C LYS A 198 6.74 -17.31 11.65
N GLY A 199 7.61 -16.29 11.65
CA GLY A 199 8.98 -16.36 12.14
C GLY A 199 9.98 -17.02 11.18
N MET A 200 9.55 -17.46 9.99
CA MET A 200 10.45 -18.00 8.97
C MET A 200 11.27 -16.87 8.34
N PRO A 201 12.59 -17.04 8.10
CA PRO A 201 13.37 -16.05 7.37
C PRO A 201 12.73 -15.70 6.02
N LEU A 202 12.63 -14.41 5.68
CA LEU A 202 11.91 -13.92 4.51
C LEU A 202 12.32 -14.62 3.20
N ASP A 203 13.61 -14.86 2.99
CA ASP A 203 14.08 -15.53 1.77
C ASP A 203 13.60 -16.99 1.66
N GLN A 204 13.43 -17.67 2.80
CA GLN A 204 12.87 -19.03 2.84
C GLN A 204 11.35 -19.00 2.68
N ALA A 205 10.68 -18.07 3.35
CA ALA A 205 9.23 -17.91 3.30
C ALA A 205 8.74 -17.56 1.89
N ALA A 206 9.37 -16.57 1.25
CA ALA A 206 9.02 -16.14 -0.11
C ALA A 206 9.25 -17.25 -1.17
N ALA A 207 10.13 -18.22 -0.89
CA ALA A 207 10.40 -19.35 -1.77
C ALA A 207 9.35 -20.47 -1.68
N LEU A 208 8.40 -20.41 -0.73
CA LEU A 208 7.37 -21.42 -0.58
C LEU A 208 6.41 -21.44 -1.79
N PRO A 209 5.89 -22.62 -2.19
CA PRO A 209 4.92 -22.75 -3.28
C PRO A 209 3.61 -21.98 -3.04
N LEU A 210 3.31 -21.65 -1.77
CA LEU A 210 2.16 -20.82 -1.39
C LEU A 210 2.07 -19.51 -2.18
N TYR A 211 3.21 -18.97 -2.60
CA TYR A 211 3.30 -17.68 -3.31
C TYR A 211 3.54 -17.82 -4.82
N ASP A 212 3.52 -19.02 -5.40
CA ASP A 212 3.79 -19.21 -6.83
C ASP A 212 2.81 -18.43 -7.73
N GLY A 213 1.55 -18.31 -7.31
CA GLY A 213 0.52 -17.58 -8.06
C GLY A 213 0.72 -16.07 -8.15
N VAL A 214 1.64 -15.50 -7.36
CA VAL A 214 1.93 -14.06 -7.34
C VAL A 214 3.37 -13.74 -7.76
N ARG A 215 4.19 -14.75 -8.08
CA ARG A 215 5.58 -14.54 -8.49
C ARG A 215 5.68 -13.73 -9.78
N GLY A 216 6.63 -12.80 -9.82
CA GLY A 216 6.83 -11.89 -10.95
C GLY A 216 5.90 -10.68 -10.95
N VAL A 217 4.99 -10.58 -9.97
CA VAL A 217 4.18 -9.38 -9.71
C VAL A 217 4.90 -8.52 -8.67
N VAL A 218 4.79 -7.20 -8.80
CA VAL A 218 5.27 -6.26 -7.78
C VAL A 218 4.06 -5.73 -7.01
N THR A 219 4.12 -5.82 -5.68
CA THR A 219 3.12 -5.28 -4.76
C THR A 219 3.83 -4.42 -3.73
N SER A 220 3.32 -3.21 -3.50
CA SER A 220 3.90 -2.29 -2.52
C SER A 220 5.42 -2.08 -2.70
N GLY A 221 5.86 -1.93 -3.96
CA GLY A 221 7.26 -1.67 -4.33
C GLY A 221 8.25 -2.82 -4.13
N MET A 222 7.78 -4.01 -3.79
CA MET A 222 8.60 -5.21 -3.65
C MET A 222 7.98 -6.40 -4.41
N PRO A 223 8.75 -7.47 -4.69
CA PRO A 223 8.18 -8.70 -5.23
C PRO A 223 7.03 -9.20 -4.36
N ALA A 224 5.90 -9.52 -4.99
CA ALA A 224 4.65 -9.81 -4.29
C ALA A 224 4.78 -11.01 -3.34
N GLU A 225 5.54 -12.05 -3.73
CA GLU A 225 5.82 -13.20 -2.87
C GLU A 225 6.51 -12.81 -1.56
N ARG A 226 7.40 -11.81 -1.58
CA ARG A 226 8.03 -11.29 -0.36
C ARG A 226 7.03 -10.49 0.46
N TYR A 227 6.24 -9.63 -0.19
CA TYR A 227 5.23 -8.83 0.48
C TYR A 227 4.24 -9.69 1.26
N PHE A 228 3.66 -10.72 0.63
CA PHE A 228 2.71 -11.61 1.29
C PHE A 228 3.35 -12.49 2.34
N ALA A 229 4.60 -12.95 2.15
CA ALA A 229 5.35 -13.65 3.20
C ALA A 229 5.49 -12.80 4.47
N ILE A 230 5.79 -11.50 4.34
CA ILE A 230 5.88 -10.60 5.49
C ILE A 230 4.52 -10.43 6.17
N LEU A 231 3.44 -10.26 5.39
CA LEU A 231 2.08 -10.18 5.95
C LEU A 231 1.66 -11.45 6.67
N ASP A 232 2.10 -12.62 6.20
CA ASP A 232 1.85 -13.90 6.85
C ASP A 232 2.83 -14.17 8.03
N GLY A 233 3.75 -13.24 8.31
CA GLY A 233 4.56 -13.21 9.53
C GLY A 233 6.03 -13.61 9.36
N ALA A 234 6.57 -13.61 8.13
CA ALA A 234 7.97 -13.89 7.90
C ALA A 234 8.88 -12.88 8.59
N ASP A 235 10.02 -13.36 9.09
CA ASP A 235 11.07 -12.53 9.68
C ASP A 235 11.93 -11.90 8.58
N VAL A 236 11.87 -10.57 8.48
CA VAL A 236 12.68 -9.77 7.53
C VAL A 236 14.16 -9.74 7.94
N GLY A 237 14.47 -10.12 9.18
CA GLY A 237 15.79 -9.99 9.78
C GLY A 237 16.19 -8.53 10.00
N THR A 238 17.30 -8.33 10.70
CA THR A 238 18.01 -7.05 10.68
C THR A 238 18.80 -6.95 9.37
N PRO A 239 18.90 -5.76 8.75
CA PRO A 239 19.71 -5.60 7.54
C PRO A 239 21.13 -6.05 7.84
N LYS A 240 21.54 -7.18 7.25
CA LYS A 240 22.94 -7.58 7.22
C LYS A 240 23.62 -6.62 6.26
N VAL A 241 24.18 -5.53 6.80
CA VAL A 241 25.20 -4.77 6.10
C VAL A 241 26.24 -5.79 5.67
N SER A 242 26.41 -5.97 4.36
CA SER A 242 27.40 -6.92 3.88
C SER A 242 28.77 -6.50 4.40
N ASP A 243 29.71 -7.45 4.58
CA ASP A 243 31.07 -7.11 4.99
C ASP A 243 31.72 -6.08 4.05
N ALA A 244 31.28 -6.03 2.78
CA ALA A 244 31.70 -5.04 1.80
C ALA A 244 31.12 -3.64 2.10
N GLU A 245 29.85 -3.54 2.45
CA GLU A 245 29.21 -2.26 2.82
C GLU A 245 29.70 -1.75 4.18
N ALA A 246 29.95 -2.65 5.14
CA ALA A 246 30.52 -2.31 6.44
C ALA A 246 31.94 -1.76 6.28
N LYS A 247 32.75 -2.37 5.40
CA LYS A 247 34.08 -1.88 5.04
C LYS A 247 34.02 -0.55 4.29
N SER A 248 33.04 -0.37 3.40
CA SER A 248 32.88 0.87 2.64
C SER A 248 32.48 2.04 3.55
N MET A 249 31.57 1.80 4.50
CA MET A 249 31.14 2.80 5.47
C MET A 249 32.26 3.13 6.46
N ALA A 250 33.00 2.13 6.95
CA ALA A 250 34.18 2.37 7.77
C ALA A 250 35.29 3.15 7.02
N ALA A 251 35.48 2.88 5.73
CA ALA A 251 36.42 3.63 4.90
C ALA A 251 35.98 5.08 4.68
N TYR A 252 34.68 5.32 4.51
CA TYR A 252 34.11 6.65 4.41
C TYR A 252 34.27 7.44 5.72
N ASP A 253 33.94 6.84 6.86
CA ASP A 253 34.09 7.46 8.17
C ASP A 253 35.56 7.79 8.47
N GLN A 254 36.48 6.89 8.10
CA GLN A 254 37.92 7.13 8.22
C GLN A 254 38.39 8.28 7.33
N MET A 255 37.92 8.34 6.07
CA MET A 255 38.22 9.44 5.15
C MET A 255 37.72 10.79 5.69
N VAL A 256 36.51 10.84 6.26
CA VAL A 256 35.95 12.05 6.87
C VAL A 256 36.75 12.47 8.11
N ALA A 257 37.17 11.51 8.94
CA ALA A 257 38.02 11.79 10.10
C ALA A 257 39.39 12.33 9.69
N ASP A 258 39.99 11.78 8.64
CA ASP A 258 41.30 12.22 8.11
C ASP A 258 41.20 13.61 7.46
N LEU A 259 40.10 13.90 6.75
CA LEU A 259 39.80 15.24 6.21
C LEU A 259 39.63 16.29 7.31
N ASN A 260 38.92 15.96 8.39
CA ASN A 260 38.76 16.87 9.52
C ASN A 260 40.08 17.04 10.30
N GLY A 261 40.86 15.97 10.46
CA GLY A 261 42.15 15.99 11.15
C GLY A 261 43.29 16.66 10.37
N SER A 262 43.19 16.73 9.03
CA SER A 262 44.10 17.52 8.18
C SER A 262 43.74 19.00 8.21
N TRP A 263 42.45 19.34 8.17
CA TRP A 263 41.96 20.71 8.33
C TRP A 263 42.40 21.39 9.63
N HIS A 264 42.54 20.62 10.71
CA HIS A 264 43.02 21.14 12.00
C HIS A 264 44.55 21.30 12.09
N ARG A 265 45.33 20.64 11.23
CA ARG A 265 46.80 20.73 11.21
C ARG A 265 47.33 21.90 10.38
N ASP A 266 46.59 22.34 9.38
CA ASP A 266 46.99 23.45 8.49
C ASP A 266 46.69 24.87 9.05
N ARG A 267 46.37 24.98 10.35
CA ARG A 267 46.04 26.26 11.02
C ARG A 267 46.92 26.65 12.22
N TYR A 268 48.07 26.00 12.42
CA TYR A 268 49.07 26.41 13.41
C TYR A 268 50.48 26.38 12.84
#